data_AF-E6K715-F1
#
_entry.id   AF-E6K715-F1
#
_cell.length_a   1.000
_cell.length_b   1.000
_cell.length_c   1.000
_cell.angle_alpha   90.00
_cell.angle_beta   90.00
_cell.angle_gamma   90.00
#
_symmetry.space_group_name_H-M   'P 1'
#
loop_
_entity.id
_entity.type
_entity.pdbx_description
1 polymer ?
#
loop_
_entity_poly.entity_id
_entity_poly.type
_entity_poly.pdbx_seq_one_letter_code
_entity_poly.pdbx_strand_id
1 'polypeptide(L)'
;MASAKFQIERKCEICGKSFIAKTLTSKYCSKNCSQAAYKQRKKEEQLEALKREKAARVPKNQPYLSIADATALFDIGRDSLYRLIRNKQVRYYNLGLRMIRICKADLQERFNLRPYDERRKEKQSELKTYRLEPEDCYTIGEIAKKFGLHDSTVYLHIRKYSIPTRQIGNYVYAPKSEIDNLYKH
;
A
#
# COMPACT_ATOMS: atom_id res chain seq x y z
N MET A 1 29.01 -6.06 9.64
CA MET A 1 27.69 -5.84 10.29
C MET A 1 27.17 -7.18 10.77
N ALA A 2 26.87 -7.33 12.06
CA ALA A 2 26.49 -8.60 12.66
C ALA A 2 25.15 -9.09 12.05
N SER A 3 25.20 -10.19 11.31
CA SER A 3 24.00 -10.84 10.78
C SER A 3 23.39 -11.63 11.91
N ALA A 4 22.26 -11.17 12.44
CA ALA A 4 21.47 -11.98 13.35
C ALA A 4 21.05 -13.28 12.63
N LYS A 5 21.28 -14.43 13.27
CA LYS A 5 21.09 -15.77 12.71
C LYS A 5 19.63 -16.23 12.79
N PHE A 6 18.66 -15.38 12.45
CA PHE A 6 17.27 -15.83 12.31
C PHE A 6 16.99 -16.22 10.85
N GLN A 7 16.29 -17.33 10.66
CA GLN A 7 15.89 -17.85 9.36
C GLN A 7 14.37 -17.73 9.27
N ILE A 8 13.88 -16.80 8.43
CA ILE A 8 12.44 -16.61 8.24
C ILE A 8 12.09 -16.99 6.81
N GLU A 9 11.26 -18.00 6.64
CA GLU A 9 10.73 -18.36 5.33
C GLU A 9 9.66 -17.36 4.90
N ARG A 10 9.77 -16.84 3.67
CA ARG A 10 8.79 -15.91 3.06
C ARG A 10 8.60 -16.19 1.59
N LYS A 11 7.45 -15.77 1.05
CA LYS A 11 7.20 -15.79 -0.40
C LYS A 11 7.66 -14.50 -1.05
N CYS A 12 8.36 -14.60 -2.18
CA CYS A 12 8.79 -13.44 -2.97
C CYS A 12 7.60 -12.76 -3.64
N GLU A 13 7.45 -11.44 -3.46
CA GLU A 13 6.35 -10.65 -4.08
C GLU A 13 6.39 -10.66 -5.62
N ILE A 14 7.53 -10.97 -6.24
CA ILE A 14 7.71 -10.94 -7.71
C ILE A 14 7.55 -12.31 -8.36
N CYS A 15 8.19 -13.34 -7.80
CA CYS A 15 8.24 -14.67 -8.43
C CYS A 15 7.46 -15.73 -7.65
N GLY A 16 6.87 -15.39 -6.50
CA GLY A 16 6.07 -16.29 -5.66
C GLY A 16 6.84 -17.39 -4.92
N LYS A 17 8.11 -17.62 -5.25
CA LYS A 17 8.95 -18.66 -4.63
C LYS A 17 9.20 -18.38 -3.15
N SER A 18 9.22 -19.44 -2.33
CA SER A 18 9.67 -19.36 -0.94
C SER A 18 11.18 -19.14 -0.88
N PHE A 19 11.63 -18.33 0.08
CA PHE A 19 13.04 -18.08 0.33
C PHE A 19 13.30 -17.79 1.81
N ILE A 20 14.53 -18.04 2.25
CA ILE A 20 14.97 -17.75 3.61
C ILE A 20 15.43 -16.29 3.68
N ALA A 21 14.63 -15.44 4.32
CA ALA A 21 14.91 -14.04 4.56
C ALA A 21 15.99 -13.88 5.64
N LYS A 22 17.07 -13.18 5.28
CA LYS A 22 18.16 -12.80 6.21
C LYS A 22 17.81 -11.59 7.10
N THR A 23 16.78 -10.84 6.73
CA THR A 23 16.32 -9.64 7.46
C THR A 23 14.81 -9.60 7.53
N LEU A 24 14.27 -9.05 8.62
CA LEU A 24 12.82 -8.89 8.81
C LEU A 24 12.14 -8.02 7.74
N THR A 25 12.90 -7.26 6.96
CA THR A 25 12.37 -6.38 5.89
C THR A 25 12.54 -6.97 4.49
N SER A 26 13.18 -8.13 4.33
CA SER A 26 13.38 -8.71 3.01
C SER A 26 12.05 -9.17 2.42
N LYS A 27 11.73 -8.66 1.22
CA LYS A 27 10.51 -8.98 0.45
C LYS A 27 10.77 -9.85 -0.78
N TYR A 28 12.03 -9.92 -1.22
CA TYR A 28 12.42 -10.57 -2.47
C TYR A 28 13.49 -11.63 -2.24
N CYS A 29 13.45 -12.70 -3.03
CA CYS A 29 14.37 -13.83 -2.90
C CYS A 29 15.79 -13.54 -3.42
N SER A 30 15.94 -12.58 -4.34
CA SER A 30 17.22 -12.29 -5.01
C SER A 30 17.34 -10.83 -5.45
N LYS A 31 18.58 -10.40 -5.76
CA LYS A 31 18.85 -9.08 -6.35
C LYS A 31 18.04 -8.86 -7.63
N ASN A 32 17.90 -9.90 -8.47
CA ASN A 32 17.13 -9.82 -9.71
C ASN A 32 15.65 -9.49 -9.45
N CYS A 33 15.02 -10.18 -8.49
CA CYS A 33 13.62 -9.89 -8.12
C CYS A 33 13.50 -8.48 -7.52
N SER A 34 14.46 -8.05 -6.69
CA SER A 34 14.45 -6.70 -6.12
C SER A 34 14.57 -5.61 -7.18
N GLN A 35 15.41 -5.82 -8.20
CA GLN A 35 15.58 -4.91 -9.32
C GLN A 35 14.37 -4.92 -10.24
N ALA A 36 13.75 -6.08 -10.47
CA ALA A 36 12.50 -6.18 -11.23
C ALA A 36 11.37 -5.38 -10.56
N ALA A 37 11.21 -5.51 -9.24
CA ALA A 37 10.26 -4.72 -8.46
C ALA A 37 10.55 -3.22 -8.53
N TYR A 38 11.83 -2.82 -8.43
CA TYR A 38 12.22 -1.43 -8.59
C TYR A 38 11.86 -0.87 -9.98
N LYS A 39 12.14 -1.64 -11.04
CA LYS A 39 11.79 -1.27 -12.42
C LYS A 39 10.29 -1.17 -12.63
N GLN A 40 9.50 -2.08 -12.08
CA GLN A 40 8.03 -2.03 -12.14
C GLN A 40 7.50 -0.78 -11.46
N ARG A 41 7.93 -0.51 -10.22
CA ARG A 41 7.54 0.71 -9.49
C ARG A 41 7.89 1.99 -10.25
N LYS A 42 9.08 2.06 -10.85
CA LYS A 42 9.49 3.22 -11.65
C LYS A 42 8.66 3.40 -12.92
N LYS A 43 8.29 2.31 -13.59
CA LYS A 43 7.39 2.35 -14.76
C LYS A 43 5.98 2.81 -14.39
N GLU A 44 5.45 2.30 -13.28
CA GLU A 44 4.13 2.70 -12.75
C GLU A 44 4.11 4.19 -12.37
N GLU A 45 5.15 4.66 -11.67
CA GLU A 45 5.31 6.07 -11.31
C GLU A 45 5.36 6.98 -12.55
N GLN A 46 6.09 6.58 -13.60
CA GLN A 46 6.15 7.31 -14.86
C GLN A 46 4.79 7.34 -15.58
N LEU A 47 4.09 6.21 -15.61
CA LEU A 47 2.76 6.12 -16.23
C LEU A 47 1.76 7.01 -15.48
N GLU A 48 1.80 7.00 -14.15
CA GLU A 48 0.94 7.83 -13.31
C GLU A 48 1.26 9.32 -13.47
N ALA A 49 2.54 9.69 -13.53
CA ALA A 49 2.95 11.07 -13.80
C ALA A 49 2.41 11.56 -15.15
N LEU A 50 2.55 10.75 -16.21
CA LEU A 50 2.05 11.07 -17.55
C LEU A 50 0.52 11.18 -17.59
N LYS A 51 -0.20 10.36 -16.80
CA LYS A 51 -1.65 10.51 -16.62
C LYS A 51 -2.01 11.83 -15.94
N ARG A 52 -1.31 12.19 -14.85
CA ARG A 52 -1.53 13.45 -14.12
C ARG A 52 -1.28 14.67 -15.00
N GLU A 53 -0.22 14.65 -15.80
CA GLU A 53 0.07 15.72 -16.77
C GLU A 53 -1.04 15.86 -17.81
N LYS A 54 -1.54 14.74 -18.36
CA LYS A 54 -2.67 14.76 -19.30
C LYS A 54 -3.92 15.33 -18.65
N ALA A 55 -4.23 14.92 -17.42
CA ALA A 55 -5.38 15.45 -16.67
C ALA A 55 -5.24 16.95 -16.37
N ALA A 56 -4.03 17.43 -16.08
CA ALA A 56 -3.77 18.85 -15.81
C ALA A 56 -3.97 19.75 -17.05
N ARG A 57 -3.76 19.23 -18.26
CA ARG A 57 -4.01 19.95 -19.52
C ARG A 57 -5.50 20.11 -19.84
N VAL A 58 -6.39 19.34 -19.19
CA VAL A 58 -7.82 19.40 -19.49
C VAL A 58 -8.46 20.64 -18.86
N PRO A 59 -9.19 21.48 -19.64
CA PRO A 59 -9.87 22.65 -19.11
C PRO A 59 -10.99 22.26 -18.13
N LYS A 60 -10.87 22.72 -16.87
CA LYS A 60 -11.77 22.31 -15.77
C LYS A 60 -13.21 22.83 -15.88
N ASN A 61 -13.40 23.96 -16.57
CA ASN A 61 -14.65 24.72 -16.58
C ASN A 61 -15.62 24.31 -17.71
N GLN A 62 -15.31 23.27 -18.48
CA GLN A 62 -16.20 22.80 -19.55
C GLN A 62 -17.29 21.86 -18.98
N PRO A 63 -18.60 22.16 -19.22
CA PRO A 63 -19.69 21.29 -18.77
C PRO A 63 -19.75 19.97 -19.55
N TYR A 64 -19.20 19.95 -20.76
CA TYR A 64 -19.10 18.76 -21.60
C TYR A 64 -17.65 18.46 -21.97
N LEU A 65 -17.30 17.18 -21.86
CA LEU A 65 -15.94 16.69 -22.06
C LEU A 65 -15.86 15.84 -23.33
N SER A 66 -14.72 15.91 -24.02
CA SER A 66 -14.44 14.91 -25.07
C SER A 66 -14.20 13.54 -24.44
N ILE A 67 -14.30 12.47 -25.23
CA ILE A 67 -13.99 11.12 -24.74
C ILE A 67 -12.55 11.03 -24.23
N ALA A 68 -11.61 11.73 -24.89
CA ALA A 68 -10.20 11.76 -24.46
C ALA A 68 -10.04 12.47 -23.11
N ASP A 69 -10.71 13.60 -22.92
CA ASP A 69 -10.68 14.37 -21.67
C ASP A 69 -11.35 13.61 -20.53
N ALA A 70 -12.49 12.98 -20.80
CA ALA A 70 -13.17 12.13 -19.83
C ALA A 70 -12.32 10.93 -19.41
N THR A 71 -11.57 10.33 -20.34
CA THR A 71 -10.61 9.25 -20.04
C THR A 71 -9.49 9.75 -19.13
N ALA A 72 -8.98 10.96 -19.38
CA ALA A 72 -7.89 11.54 -18.59
C ALA A 72 -8.35 11.99 -17.19
N LEU A 73 -9.57 12.51 -17.05
CA LEU A 73 -10.08 13.04 -15.78
C LEU A 73 -10.65 11.97 -14.85
N PHE A 74 -11.33 10.96 -15.39
CA PHE A 74 -12.07 9.97 -14.58
C PHE A 74 -11.41 8.58 -14.57
N ASP A 75 -10.27 8.39 -15.25
CA ASP A 75 -9.61 7.08 -15.42
C ASP A 75 -10.55 5.99 -16.00
N ILE A 76 -11.54 6.39 -16.82
CA ILE A 76 -12.49 5.49 -17.46
C ILE A 76 -11.98 5.10 -18.85
N GLY A 77 -11.94 3.80 -19.14
CA GLY A 77 -11.60 3.31 -20.47
C GLY A 77 -12.56 3.82 -21.55
N ARG A 78 -12.02 4.12 -22.75
CA ARG A 78 -12.81 4.62 -23.89
C ARG A 78 -14.01 3.73 -24.21
N ASP A 79 -13.82 2.42 -24.19
CA ASP A 79 -14.89 1.45 -24.47
C ASP A 79 -16.02 1.51 -23.44
N SER A 80 -15.69 1.74 -22.17
CA SER A 80 -16.68 1.91 -21.11
C SER A 80 -17.49 3.18 -21.34
N LEU A 81 -16.85 4.30 -21.72
CA LEU A 81 -17.56 5.53 -22.10
C LEU A 81 -18.51 5.29 -23.30
N TYR A 82 -18.04 4.58 -24.34
CA TYR A 82 -18.89 4.22 -25.47
C TYR A 82 -20.03 3.26 -25.09
N ARG A 83 -19.85 2.37 -24.10
CA ARG A 83 -20.93 1.54 -23.56
C ARG A 83 -21.99 2.39 -22.86
N LEU A 84 -21.60 3.35 -22.03
CA LEU A 84 -22.53 4.27 -21.36
C LEU A 84 -23.36 5.06 -22.37
N ILE A 85 -22.71 5.53 -23.44
CA ILE A 85 -23.36 6.25 -24.54
C ILE A 85 -24.39 5.34 -25.23
N ARG A 86 -24.01 4.11 -25.60
CA ARG A 86 -24.91 3.13 -26.25
C ARG A 86 -26.10 2.75 -25.37
N ASN A 87 -25.87 2.62 -24.07
CA ASN A 87 -26.90 2.28 -23.09
C ASN A 87 -27.76 3.49 -22.68
N LYS A 88 -27.56 4.68 -23.29
CA LYS A 88 -28.26 5.93 -22.97
C LYS A 88 -28.18 6.32 -21.49
N GLN A 89 -27.08 5.94 -20.85
CA GLN A 89 -26.88 6.16 -19.41
C GLN A 89 -26.41 7.59 -19.12
N VAL A 90 -25.69 8.21 -20.05
CA VAL A 90 -25.16 9.57 -19.91
C VAL A 90 -25.69 10.45 -21.03
N ARG A 91 -25.94 11.73 -20.73
CA ARG A 91 -26.24 12.72 -21.75
C ARG A 91 -24.98 13.02 -22.55
N TYR A 92 -25.12 13.01 -23.87
CA TYR A 92 -24.07 13.36 -24.80
C TYR A 92 -24.66 14.08 -26.01
N TYR A 93 -23.82 14.85 -26.69
CA TYR A 93 -24.12 15.34 -28.03
C TYR A 93 -22.98 14.99 -28.97
N ASN A 94 -23.29 14.89 -30.26
CA ASN A 94 -22.31 14.61 -31.28
C ASN A 94 -22.14 15.82 -32.19
N LEU A 95 -20.91 16.32 -32.32
CA LEU A 95 -20.56 17.42 -33.22
C LEU A 95 -20.09 16.95 -34.60
N GLY A 96 -20.02 15.64 -34.85
CA GLY A 96 -19.59 15.09 -36.14
C GLY A 96 -19.00 13.68 -36.06
N LEU A 97 -18.10 13.34 -36.98
CA LEU A 97 -17.40 12.05 -36.93
C LEU A 97 -16.41 12.05 -35.75
N ARG A 98 -16.59 11.13 -34.81
CA ARG A 98 -15.72 10.94 -33.63
C ARG A 98 -15.63 12.14 -32.67
N MET A 99 -16.56 13.10 -32.76
CA MET A 99 -16.60 14.31 -31.91
C MET A 99 -17.71 14.26 -30.87
N ILE A 100 -17.78 13.15 -30.13
CA ILE A 100 -18.76 12.98 -29.06
C ILE A 100 -18.33 13.78 -27.82
N ARG A 101 -19.29 14.52 -27.26
CA ARG A 101 -19.14 15.31 -26.05
C ARG A 101 -20.10 14.78 -24.98
N ILE A 102 -19.57 14.40 -23.82
CA ILE A 102 -20.30 13.76 -22.72
C ILE A 102 -20.48 14.77 -21.58
N CYS A 103 -21.66 14.78 -20.95
CA CYS A 103 -21.94 15.63 -19.80
C CYS A 103 -21.05 15.25 -18.61
N LYS A 104 -20.31 16.22 -18.07
CA LYS A 104 -19.41 16.02 -16.93
C LYS A 104 -20.16 15.65 -15.65
N ALA A 105 -21.32 16.28 -15.39
CA ALA A 105 -22.11 16.04 -14.20
C ALA A 105 -22.61 14.60 -14.12
N ASP A 106 -23.12 14.05 -15.22
CA ASP A 106 -23.60 12.67 -15.29
C ASP A 106 -22.47 11.66 -15.04
N LEU A 107 -21.25 11.96 -15.51
CA LEU A 107 -20.06 11.16 -15.20
C LEU A 107 -19.69 11.27 -13.72
N GLN A 108 -19.72 12.48 -13.13
CA GLN A 108 -19.42 12.68 -11.72
C GLN A 108 -20.40 11.93 -10.80
N GLU A 109 -21.70 12.01 -11.09
CA GLU A 109 -22.76 11.34 -10.34
C GLU A 109 -22.67 9.81 -10.47
N ARG A 110 -22.53 9.29 -11.70
CA ARG A 110 -22.51 7.84 -11.93
C ARG A 110 -21.28 7.16 -11.41
N PHE A 111 -20.12 7.78 -11.65
CA PHE A 111 -18.88 7.17 -11.25
C PHE A 111 -18.58 7.36 -9.80
N ASN A 112 -19.38 8.18 -9.08
CA ASN A 112 -19.23 8.51 -7.68
C ASN A 112 -17.77 8.34 -7.35
N LEU A 113 -16.92 9.27 -7.83
CA LEU A 113 -15.68 9.48 -7.12
C LEU A 113 -16.17 9.72 -5.71
N ARG A 114 -16.27 8.65 -4.90
CA ARG A 114 -16.36 8.75 -3.46
C ARG A 114 -15.34 9.82 -3.21
N PRO A 115 -15.73 10.99 -2.65
CA PRO A 115 -14.76 12.06 -2.42
C PRO A 115 -13.53 11.34 -1.92
N TYR A 116 -12.40 11.52 -2.63
CA TYR A 116 -11.16 10.86 -2.25
C TYR A 116 -10.97 11.29 -0.81
N ASP A 117 -11.44 10.43 0.09
CA ASP A 117 -11.55 10.79 1.49
C ASP A 117 -10.10 10.68 1.87
N GLU A 118 -9.43 11.82 2.02
CA GLU A 118 -8.11 11.87 2.64
C GLU A 118 -8.15 11.15 4.00
N ARG A 119 -9.35 11.06 4.61
CA ARG A 119 -9.73 10.21 5.74
C ARG A 119 -9.47 8.70 5.56
N ARG A 120 -9.30 8.16 4.35
CA ARG A 120 -8.88 6.75 4.16
C ARG A 120 -7.37 6.55 4.28
N LYS A 121 -6.56 7.63 4.20
CA LYS A 121 -5.14 7.56 4.56
C LYS A 121 -4.93 7.48 6.07
N GLU A 122 -5.93 7.88 6.85
CA GLU A 122 -6.15 7.30 8.16
C GLU A 122 -6.71 5.89 7.96
N LYS A 123 -5.86 4.98 7.45
CA LYS A 123 -5.79 3.69 8.13
C LYS A 123 -5.58 4.13 9.57
N GLN A 124 -6.64 4.08 10.37
CA GLN A 124 -6.55 4.17 11.81
C GLN A 124 -5.31 3.35 12.11
N SER A 125 -4.22 4.00 12.52
CA SER A 125 -3.32 3.34 13.42
C SER A 125 -4.25 3.06 14.57
N GLU A 126 -4.90 1.89 14.56
CA GLU A 126 -5.61 1.39 15.71
C GLU A 126 -4.61 1.66 16.82
N LEU A 127 -4.95 2.59 17.72
CA LEU A 127 -4.20 2.81 18.94
C LEU A 127 -4.31 1.48 19.64
N LYS A 128 -3.39 0.56 19.30
CA LYS A 128 -3.33 -0.77 19.85
C LYS A 128 -3.14 -0.51 21.32
N THR A 129 -4.22 -0.66 22.08
CA THR A 129 -4.18 -0.48 23.52
C THR A 129 -3.49 -1.73 24.04
N TYR A 130 -2.18 -1.66 24.17
CA TYR A 130 -1.41 -2.77 24.70
C TYR A 130 -1.69 -2.87 26.19
N ARG A 131 -2.23 -4.01 26.63
CA ARG A 131 -2.24 -4.36 28.05
C ARG A 131 -0.79 -4.74 28.41
N LEU A 132 -0.05 -3.78 28.96
CA LEU A 132 1.35 -3.97 29.41
C LEU A 132 1.38 -4.64 30.80
N GLU A 133 0.51 -5.60 31.00
CA GLU A 133 0.45 -6.46 32.18
C GLU A 133 1.43 -7.64 31.97
N PRO A 134 2.04 -8.17 33.04
CA PRO A 134 3.03 -9.24 32.93
C PRO A 134 2.52 -10.49 32.21
N GLU A 135 1.21 -10.80 32.24
CA GLU A 135 0.66 -11.98 31.56
C GLU A 135 0.74 -11.88 30.03
N ASP A 136 0.60 -10.68 29.46
CA ASP A 136 0.50 -10.44 28.02
C ASP A 136 1.81 -9.96 27.38
N CYS A 137 2.90 -9.94 28.16
CA CYS A 137 4.22 -9.51 27.71
C CYS A 137 5.25 -10.64 27.78
N TYR A 138 6.27 -10.57 26.93
CA TYR A 138 7.50 -11.36 27.08
C TYR A 138 8.61 -10.51 27.68
N THR A 139 9.49 -11.11 28.47
CA THR A 139 10.77 -10.48 28.83
C THR A 139 11.74 -10.55 27.65
N ILE A 140 12.69 -9.60 27.57
CA ILE A 140 13.71 -9.62 26.49
C ILE A 140 14.45 -10.96 26.42
N GLY A 141 14.77 -11.56 27.58
CA GLY A 141 15.44 -12.86 27.65
C GLY A 141 14.57 -14.03 27.17
N GLU A 142 13.25 -13.97 27.40
CA GLU A 142 12.31 -14.96 26.84
C GLU A 142 12.21 -14.85 25.33
N ILE A 143 12.17 -13.62 24.78
CA ILE A 143 12.15 -13.39 23.33
C ILE A 143 13.42 -13.94 22.69
N ALA A 144 14.58 -13.65 23.29
CA ALA A 144 15.88 -14.14 22.84
C ALA A 144 15.90 -15.68 22.78
N LYS A 145 15.43 -16.35 23.84
CA LYS A 145 15.34 -17.82 23.89
C LYS A 145 14.33 -18.40 22.90
N LYS A 146 13.12 -17.83 22.82
CA LYS A 146 12.02 -18.33 21.97
C LYS A 146 12.38 -18.27 20.48
N PHE A 147 13.01 -17.18 20.05
CA PHE A 147 13.34 -16.95 18.64
C PHE A 147 14.81 -17.21 18.28
N GLY A 148 15.61 -17.72 19.23
CA GLY A 148 17.04 -18.00 19.00
C GLY A 148 17.87 -16.75 18.66
N LEU A 149 17.51 -15.60 19.24
CA LEU A 149 18.13 -14.31 18.99
C LEU A 149 19.07 -13.91 20.14
N HIS A 150 20.01 -13.02 19.86
CA HIS A 150 20.79 -12.36 20.89
C HIS A 150 20.03 -11.13 21.42
N ASP A 151 20.13 -10.83 22.72
CA ASP A 151 19.43 -9.72 23.38
C ASP A 151 19.60 -8.37 22.66
N SER A 152 20.83 -8.08 22.21
CA SER A 152 21.12 -6.87 21.43
C SER A 152 20.31 -6.76 20.12
N THR A 153 20.01 -7.89 19.48
CA THR A 153 19.18 -7.93 18.27
C THR A 153 17.71 -7.68 18.61
N VAL A 154 17.23 -8.22 19.74
CA VAL A 154 15.86 -7.98 20.21
C VAL A 154 15.65 -6.48 20.46
N TYR A 155 16.59 -5.81 21.14
CA TYR A 155 16.54 -4.36 21.33
C TYR A 155 16.56 -3.57 20.01
N LEU A 156 17.36 -3.99 19.03
CA LEU A 156 17.40 -3.36 17.70
C LEU A 156 16.05 -3.45 16.99
N HIS A 157 15.39 -4.62 17.05
CA HIS A 157 14.08 -4.81 16.44
C HIS A 157 13.00 -4.00 17.15
N ILE A 158 12.97 -3.99 18.48
CA ILE A 158 12.03 -3.16 19.26
C ILE A 158 12.11 -1.69 18.85
N ARG A 159 13.34 -1.14 18.73
CA ARG A 159 13.56 0.25 18.30
C ARG A 159 13.13 0.50 16.86
N LYS A 160 13.44 -0.44 15.95
CA LYS A 160 13.13 -0.32 14.51
C LYS A 160 11.63 -0.35 14.22
N TYR A 161 10.88 -1.15 14.97
CA TYR A 161 9.44 -1.32 14.80
C TYR A 161 8.61 -0.49 15.81
N SER A 162 9.26 0.38 16.59
CA SER A 162 8.62 1.24 17.59
C SER A 162 7.67 0.48 18.52
N ILE A 163 8.10 -0.70 18.98
CA ILE A 163 7.30 -1.53 19.89
C ILE A 163 7.34 -0.89 21.29
N PRO A 164 6.19 -0.66 21.94
CA PRO A 164 6.19 -0.13 23.29
C PRO A 164 6.79 -1.15 24.25
N THR A 165 7.60 -0.66 25.18
CA THR A 165 8.21 -1.49 26.22
C THR A 165 7.91 -0.90 27.59
N ARG A 166 7.80 -1.76 28.59
CA ARG A 166 7.61 -1.38 29.99
C ARG A 166 8.71 -2.01 30.83
N GLN A 167 9.41 -1.20 31.61
CA GLN A 167 10.34 -1.72 32.60
C GLN A 167 9.59 -1.97 33.90
N ILE A 168 9.67 -3.19 34.43
CA ILE A 168 9.13 -3.56 35.73
C ILE A 168 10.27 -4.22 36.51
N GLY A 169 10.80 -3.51 37.50
CA GLY A 169 12.02 -3.90 38.21
C GLY A 169 13.24 -4.00 37.29
N ASN A 170 13.91 -5.16 37.31
CA ASN A 170 15.12 -5.43 36.54
C ASN A 170 14.85 -5.95 35.11
N TYR A 171 13.59 -6.23 34.77
CA TYR A 171 13.21 -6.81 33.48
C TYR A 171 12.47 -5.79 32.61
N VAL A 172 12.72 -5.88 31.30
CA VAL A 172 12.02 -5.10 30.28
C VAL A 172 11.03 -6.02 29.57
N TYR A 173 9.78 -5.59 29.51
CA TYR A 173 8.65 -6.31 28.98
C TYR A 173 8.20 -5.71 27.64
N ALA A 174 7.91 -6.58 26.67
CA ALA A 174 7.36 -6.21 25.36
C ALA A 174 6.09 -7.03 25.06
N PRO A 175 5.04 -6.45 24.43
CA PRO A 175 3.80 -7.15 24.12
C PRO A 175 4.00 -8.40 23.25
N LYS A 176 3.41 -9.54 23.65
CA LYS A 176 3.51 -10.81 22.92
C LYS A 176 2.97 -10.70 21.48
N SER A 177 1.86 -10.00 21.31
CA SER A 177 1.17 -9.85 20.02
C SER A 177 2.06 -9.19 18.94
N GLU A 178 2.78 -8.12 19.27
CA GLU A 178 3.70 -7.46 18.33
C GLU A 178 4.91 -8.34 18.04
N ILE A 179 5.49 -8.96 19.08
CA ILE A 179 6.67 -9.80 18.93
C ILE A 179 6.36 -11.03 18.05
N ASP A 180 5.26 -11.71 18.32
CA ASP A 180 4.85 -12.88 17.52
C ASP A 180 4.48 -12.47 16.09
N ASN A 181 3.85 -11.30 15.87
CA ASN A 181 3.59 -10.78 14.53
C ASN A 181 4.88 -10.42 13.76
N LEU A 182 5.90 -9.91 14.45
CA LEU A 182 7.16 -9.54 13.81
C LEU A 182 7.95 -10.75 13.34
N TYR A 183 7.93 -11.81 14.12
CA TYR A 183 8.62 -13.06 13.80
C TYR A 183 7.71 -14.10 13.11
N LYS A 184 6.47 -13.72 12.78
CA LYS A 184 5.53 -14.59 12.08
C LYS A 184 6.06 -14.96 10.69
N HIS A 185 5.96 -16.25 10.38
CA HIS A 185 6.24 -16.85 9.07
C HIS A 185 4.99 -16.81 8.18
#